data_AF-C1ASG0-F1
#
_entry.id   AF-C1ASG0-F1
#
_cell.length_a   1.000
_cell.length_b   1.000
_cell.length_c   1.000
_cell.angle_alpha   90.00
_cell.angle_beta   90.00
_cell.angle_gamma   90.00
#
_symmetry.space_group_name_H-M   'P 1'
#
loop_
_entity.id
_entity.type
_entity.pdbx_description
1 polymer ?
#
loop_
_entity_poly.entity_id
_entity_poly.type
_entity_poly.pdbx_seq_one_letter_code
_entity_poly.pdbx_strand_id
1 'polypeptide(L)'
;MTTSPHITTDHAEIRRWIQAHRGGPARDGTGSLRIDFLGVATGLEHLSWKQWFTAFEDQNLALCYPQPHVHGGTSAWCELAPRTRTATGAAGSVR
;
A
#
# COMPACT_ATOMS: atom_id res chain seq x y z
N MET A 1 -4.96 -0.47 22.21
CA MET A 1 -5.89 -0.93 21.17
C MET A 1 -5.04 -1.38 19.98
N THR A 2 -5.03 -2.67 19.66
CA THR A 2 -4.24 -3.18 18.53
C THR A 2 -5.00 -2.85 17.25
N THR A 3 -4.56 -1.82 16.53
CA THR A 3 -5.07 -1.50 15.19
C THR A 3 -4.70 -2.66 14.27
N SER A 4 -5.71 -3.42 13.82
CA SER A 4 -5.52 -4.37 12.74
C SER A 4 -5.25 -3.58 11.44
N PRO A 5 -4.20 -3.93 10.68
CA PRO A 5 -3.98 -3.28 9.40
C PRO A 5 -5.07 -3.68 8.41
N HIS A 6 -5.50 -2.72 7.60
CA HIS A 6 -6.31 -2.94 6.43
C HIS A 6 -5.44 -3.46 5.29
N ILE A 7 -5.91 -4.51 4.61
CA ILE A 7 -5.22 -5.11 3.47
C ILE A 7 -6.17 -5.04 2.28
N THR A 8 -5.75 -4.36 1.22
CA THR A 8 -6.55 -4.20 0.00
C THR A 8 -5.73 -4.50 -1.25
N THR A 9 -6.42 -4.98 -2.27
CA THR A 9 -5.92 -5.14 -3.64
C THR A 9 -6.72 -4.30 -4.63
N ASP A 10 -7.68 -3.50 -4.15
CA ASP A 10 -8.51 -2.65 -4.99
C ASP A 10 -7.70 -1.47 -5.52
N HIS A 11 -7.51 -1.42 -6.84
CA HIS A 11 -6.70 -0.38 -7.49
C HIS A 11 -7.27 1.03 -7.26
N ALA A 12 -8.58 1.18 -7.22
CA ALA A 12 -9.23 2.47 -6.99
C ALA A 12 -9.05 2.92 -5.54
N GLU A 13 -9.17 2.00 -4.58
CA GLU A 13 -8.94 2.27 -3.16
C GLU A 13 -7.48 2.68 -2.90
N ILE A 14 -6.53 1.86 -3.40
CA ILE A 14 -5.08 2.12 -3.29
C ILE A 14 -4.74 3.49 -3.87
N ARG A 15 -5.26 3.79 -5.07
CA ARG A 15 -5.03 5.08 -5.72
C ARG A 15 -5.55 6.24 -4.89
N ARG A 16 -6.78 6.16 -4.37
CA ARG A 16 -7.37 7.20 -3.52
C ARG A 16 -6.56 7.40 -2.25
N TRP A 17 -6.13 6.31 -1.61
CA TRP A 17 -5.34 6.35 -0.39
C TRP A 17 -3.98 7.03 -0.62
N ILE A 18 -3.24 6.60 -1.64
CA ILE A 18 -1.94 7.19 -1.98
C ILE A 18 -2.08 8.68 -2.30
N GLN A 19 -3.07 9.06 -3.11
CA GLN A 19 -3.33 10.46 -3.44
C GLN A 19 -3.71 11.31 -2.22
N ALA A 20 -4.52 10.77 -1.30
CA ALA A 20 -4.88 11.45 -0.05
C ALA A 20 -3.66 11.72 0.84
N HIS A 21 -2.64 10.86 0.78
CA HIS A 21 -1.38 11.01 1.51
C HIS A 21 -0.29 11.76 0.71
N ARG A 22 -0.67 12.44 -0.40
CA ARG A 22 0.26 13.14 -1.30
C ARG A 22 1.40 12.24 -1.79
N GLY A 23 1.09 10.96 -2.00
CA GLY A 23 1.99 9.99 -2.57
C GLY A 23 1.79 9.78 -4.07
N GLY A 24 2.78 9.14 -4.70
CA GLY A 24 2.73 8.75 -6.11
C GLY A 24 3.31 7.34 -6.35
N PRO A 25 2.85 6.63 -7.40
CA PRO A 25 3.39 5.33 -7.78
C PRO A 25 4.82 5.47 -8.30
N ALA A 26 5.74 4.68 -7.74
CA ALA A 26 7.13 4.67 -8.15
C ALA A 26 7.71 3.25 -8.12
N ARG A 27 8.92 3.09 -8.65
CA ARG A 27 9.76 1.91 -8.47
C ARG A 27 11.16 2.30 -8.04
N ASP A 28 11.84 1.43 -7.30
CA ASP A 28 13.26 1.59 -7.05
C ASP A 28 14.10 1.00 -8.20
N GLY A 29 15.41 1.27 -8.18
CA GLY A 29 16.36 0.76 -9.17
C GLY A 29 16.52 -0.76 -9.20
N THR A 30 15.89 -1.50 -8.27
CA THR A 30 15.88 -2.97 -8.27
C THR A 30 14.64 -3.54 -8.97
N GLY A 31 13.69 -2.69 -9.36
CA GLY A 31 12.40 -3.11 -9.94
C GLY A 31 11.32 -3.36 -8.89
N SER A 32 11.59 -3.09 -7.60
CA SER A 32 10.59 -3.22 -6.54
C SER A 32 9.67 -2.01 -6.54
N LEU A 33 8.36 -2.27 -6.39
CA LEU A 33 7.37 -1.20 -6.33
C LEU A 33 7.49 -0.40 -5.05
N ARG A 34 7.38 0.92 -5.19
CA ARG A 34 7.44 1.90 -4.10
C ARG A 34 6.30 2.89 -4.22
N ILE A 35 6.02 3.57 -3.12
CA ILE A 35 5.12 4.71 -3.07
C ILE A 35 5.97 5.89 -2.61
N ASP A 36 6.11 6.89 -3.47
CA ASP A 36 6.86 8.10 -3.15
C ASP A 36 5.93 9.08 -2.46
N PHE A 37 6.09 9.22 -1.14
CA PHE A 37 5.38 10.23 -0.36
C PHE A 37 6.17 11.53 -0.38
N LEU A 38 5.51 12.65 -0.71
CA LEU A 38 6.08 14.01 -0.71
C LEU A 38 7.17 14.30 -1.77
N GLY A 39 7.49 13.37 -2.68
CA GLY A 39 8.44 13.62 -3.77
C GLY A 39 9.89 13.80 -3.31
N VAL A 40 10.20 13.39 -2.08
CA VAL A 40 11.52 13.56 -1.45
C VAL A 40 12.41 12.34 -1.63
N ALA A 41 11.86 11.21 -2.07
CA ALA A 41 12.64 10.01 -2.29
C ALA A 41 13.51 10.16 -3.56
N THR A 42 14.81 10.37 -3.36
CA THR A 42 15.79 10.37 -4.45
C THR A 42 16.08 8.94 -4.91
N GLY A 43 16.16 8.71 -6.22
CA GLY A 43 16.44 7.39 -6.78
C GLY A 43 15.22 6.48 -6.99
N LEU A 44 14.00 7.03 -6.89
CA LEU A 44 12.80 6.37 -7.36
C LEU A 44 12.42 6.84 -8.77
N GLU A 45 12.02 5.89 -9.61
CA GLU A 45 11.45 6.19 -10.92
C GLU A 45 9.93 6.28 -10.80
N HIS A 46 9.37 7.44 -11.12
CA HIS A 46 7.92 7.62 -11.14
C HIS A 46 7.31 6.84 -12.30
N LEU A 47 6.33 6.01 -11.97
CA LEU A 47 5.61 5.18 -12.93
C LEU A 47 4.22 5.77 -13.18
N SER A 48 3.64 5.44 -14.32
CA SER A 48 2.20 5.65 -14.48
C SER A 48 1.42 4.69 -13.58
N TRP A 49 0.24 5.09 -13.10
CA TRP A 49 -0.67 4.21 -12.36
C TRP A 49 -0.88 2.87 -13.04
N LYS A 50 -1.06 2.89 -14.37
CA LYS A 50 -1.23 1.67 -15.16
C LYS A 50 -0.03 0.74 -15.01
N GLN A 51 1.19 1.23 -15.20
CA GLN A 51 2.39 0.41 -15.09
C GLN A 51 2.63 -0.11 -13.68
N TRP A 52 2.39 0.74 -12.68
CA TRP A 52 2.51 0.35 -11.28
C TRP A 52 1.53 -0.76 -10.92
N PHE A 53 0.25 -0.63 -11.29
CA PHE A 53 -0.75 -1.68 -11.05
C PHE A 53 -0.48 -2.95 -11.85
N THR A 54 0.04 -2.84 -13.07
CA THR A 54 0.46 -4.02 -13.85
C THR A 54 1.53 -4.81 -13.09
N ALA A 55 2.57 -4.15 -12.59
CA ALA A 55 3.60 -4.81 -11.80
C ALA A 55 3.09 -5.30 -10.43
N PHE A 56 2.15 -4.58 -9.82
CA PHE A 56 1.55 -4.94 -8.54
C PHE A 56 0.76 -6.25 -8.63
N GLU A 57 0.00 -6.42 -9.72
CA GLU A 57 -0.70 -7.67 -10.02
C GLU A 57 0.26 -8.78 -10.43
N ASP A 58 1.24 -8.48 -11.28
CA ASP A 58 2.26 -9.45 -11.73
C ASP A 58 3.03 -10.06 -10.55
N GLN A 59 3.38 -9.21 -9.57
CA GLN A 59 4.06 -9.62 -8.33
C GLN A 59 3.10 -10.15 -7.25
N ASN A 60 1.79 -10.23 -7.52
CA ASN A 60 0.75 -10.64 -6.58
C ASN A 60 0.87 -9.93 -5.21
N LEU A 61 0.95 -8.60 -5.21
CA LEU A 61 1.13 -7.80 -4.00
C LEU A 61 -0.21 -7.29 -3.43
N ALA A 62 -0.27 -7.06 -2.13
CA ALA A 62 -1.39 -6.37 -1.47
C ALA A 62 -0.87 -5.15 -0.72
N LEU A 63 -1.65 -4.06 -0.72
CA LEU A 63 -1.33 -2.89 0.07
C LEU A 63 -1.84 -3.09 1.49
N CYS A 64 -0.94 -3.02 2.45
CA CYS A 64 -1.22 -3.11 3.88
C CYS A 64 -1.01 -1.73 4.53
N TYR A 65 -2.04 -1.19 5.17
CA TYR A 65 -1.97 0.12 5.84
C TYR A 65 -2.85 0.12 7.12
N PRO A 66 -2.54 0.93 8.16
CA PRO A 66 -3.26 0.90 9.43
C PRO A 66 -4.70 1.45 9.35
N GLN A 67 -5.64 0.84 10.08
CA GLN A 67 -7.03 1.30 10.27
C GLN A 67 -7.28 1.67 11.76
N PRO A 68 -7.96 2.77 12.15
CA PRO A 68 -8.73 3.74 11.36
C PRO A 68 -7.86 4.87 10.81
N HIS A 69 -8.41 5.62 9.84
CA HIS A 69 -7.86 6.90 9.37
C HIS A 69 -7.63 7.83 10.57
N VAL A 70 -6.45 7.78 11.19
CA VAL A 70 -6.11 8.68 12.29
C VAL A 70 -5.95 10.05 11.65
N HIS A 71 -7.02 10.82 11.70
CA HIS A 71 -6.99 12.26 11.45
C HIS A 71 -5.90 12.85 12.36
N GLY A 72 -4.72 13.14 11.79
CA GLY A 72 -3.61 13.78 12.48
C GLY A 72 -2.44 12.89 12.93
N GLY A 73 -2.44 11.59 12.62
CA GLY A 73 -1.29 10.71 12.90
C GLY A 73 -0.29 10.69 11.74
N THR A 74 0.91 11.21 11.94
CA THR A 74 1.99 11.44 10.95
C THR A 74 2.57 10.19 10.25
N SER A 75 1.95 9.02 10.39
CA SER A 75 2.51 7.77 9.92
C SER A 75 1.94 7.42 8.55
N ALA A 76 2.56 7.90 7.47
CA ALA A 76 2.35 7.43 6.09
C ALA A 76 2.90 6.01 5.88
N TRP A 77 2.77 5.15 6.89
CA TRP A 77 3.24 3.77 6.86
C TRP A 77 2.30 2.94 5.99
N CYS A 78 2.83 2.42 4.89
CA CYS A 78 2.21 1.36 4.10
C CYS A 78 3.27 0.35 3.70
N GLU A 79 2.85 -0.89 3.56
CA GLU A 79 3.70 -1.99 3.12
C GLU A 79 3.06 -2.70 1.92
N LEU A 80 3.88 -3.07 0.95
CA LEU A 80 3.47 -3.95 -0.15
C LEU A 80 3.86 -5.37 0.24
N ALA A 81 2.88 -6.13 0.73
CA ALA A 81 3.10 -7.50 1.16
C ALA A 81 2.76 -8.47 0.03
N PRO A 82 3.57 -9.52 -0.22
CA PRO A 82 3.15 -10.61 -1.09
C PRO A 82 1.83 -11.20 -0.59
N ARG A 83 0.90 -11.43 -1.52
CA ARG A 83 -0.29 -12.24 -1.29
C ARG A 83 0.15 -13.70 -1.17
N THR A 84 0.79 -14.06 -0.05
CA THR A 84 0.77 -15.47 0.35
C THR A 84 -0.69 -15.84 0.49
N ARG A 85 -1.12 -16.93 -0.15
CA ARG A 85 -2.49 -17.44 -0.03
C ARG A 85 -2.68 -18.03 1.37
N THR A 86 -2.53 -17.20 2.39
CA THR A 86 -2.88 -17.51 3.77
C THR A 86 -4.19 -16.78 4.00
N ALA A 87 -5.27 -17.41 3.55
CA ALA A 87 -6.60 -17.09 4.02
C ALA A 87 -6.66 -17.45 5.51
N THR A 88 -6.03 -16.65 6.36
CA THR A 88 -6.36 -16.62 7.77
C THR A 88 -7.41 -15.54 7.90
N GLY A 89 -8.65 -15.95 7.64
CA GLY A 89 -9.79 -15.25 8.23
C GLY A 89 -9.56 -15.21 9.73
N ALA A 90 -9.28 -14.02 10.26
CA ALA A 90 -9.51 -13.72 11.67
C ALA A 90 -10.85 -12.99 11.76
N ALA A 91 -11.91 -13.68 11.35
CA ALA A 91 -13.19 -13.54 12.02
C ALA A 91 -13.10 -14.41 13.28
N GLY A 92 -13.03 -13.82 14.47
CA GLY A 92 -13.18 -14.60 15.70
C GLY A 92 -12.50 -14.06 16.95
N SER A 93 -13.19 -13.15 17.64
CA SER A 93 -13.43 -13.22 19.10
C SER A 93 -14.54 -12.21 19.38
N VAL A 94 -15.79 -12.58 19.71
CA VAL A 94 -16.26 -13.37 20.87
C VAL A 94 -15.54 -12.85 22.13
N ARG A 95 -16.17 -12.10 23.02
CA ARG A 95 -17.51 -12.17 23.62
C ARG A 95 -18.03 -10.78 23.95
#